data_AF-A0A973RN42-F1
#
_entry.id   AF-A0A973RN42-F1
#
_cell.length_a   1.000
_cell.length_b   1.000
_cell.length_c   1.000
_cell.angle_alpha   90.00
_cell.angle_beta   90.00
_cell.angle_gamma   90.00
#
_symmetry.space_group_name_H-M   'P 1'
#
loop_
_entity.id
_entity.type
_entity.pdbx_description
1 polymer ?
#
loop_
_entity_poly.entity_id
_entity_poly.type
_entity_poly.pdbx_seq_one_letter_code
_entity_poly.pdbx_strand_id
1 'polypeptide(L)'
;MSDVNQETATSVRNFSAQLSSTPRGARLARLLATEQLRSWGLPLDPAAHIVAELAANAATHGRVPGRDFRLTLYVVGGTLRIEVTDTRGDRTPRTQLPAPDAESGRGLLLVDALADKWGVAPGPPPRKTVWAEVTVPEQAPAPEPGRPCCGATGGLHQGTQR
;
A
#
# COMPACT_ATOMS: atom_id res chain seq x y z
N MET A 1 -6.64 -13.75 39.42
CA MET A 1 -5.21 -14.09 39.40
C MET A 1 -5.05 -15.19 38.36
N SER A 2 -4.56 -15.02 37.15
CA SER A 2 -3.87 -13.93 36.44
C SER A 2 -4.02 -14.29 34.95
N ASP A 3 -4.58 -13.41 34.12
CA ASP A 3 -3.88 -12.59 33.13
C ASP A 3 -3.31 -13.32 31.90
N VAL A 4 -3.87 -12.90 30.75
CA VAL A 4 -3.20 -12.60 29.47
C VAL A 4 -2.51 -13.74 28.73
N ASN A 5 -3.22 -14.26 27.72
CA ASN A 5 -2.57 -14.66 26.48
C ASN A 5 -3.43 -14.19 25.29
N GLN A 6 -3.54 -12.87 25.12
CA GLN A 6 -3.91 -12.33 23.81
C GLN A 6 -2.65 -12.35 22.95
N GLU A 7 -2.42 -13.49 22.28
CA GLU A 7 -1.53 -13.52 21.12
C GLU A 7 -2.06 -12.47 20.13
N THR A 8 -1.37 -11.33 20.07
CA THR A 8 -1.56 -10.30 19.06
C THR A 8 -1.25 -10.90 17.70
N ALA A 9 -2.24 -11.57 17.11
CA ALA A 9 -2.19 -12.02 15.74
C ALA A 9 -2.03 -10.77 14.87
N THR A 10 -0.80 -10.51 14.43
CA THR A 10 -0.50 -9.42 13.49
C THR A 10 -1.30 -9.72 12.23
N SER A 11 -2.42 -9.02 12.04
CA SER A 11 -3.27 -9.25 10.87
C SER A 11 -2.48 -8.90 9.62
N VAL A 12 -2.06 -9.93 8.88
CA VAL A 12 -1.31 -9.76 7.63
C VAL A 12 -2.28 -9.30 6.56
N ARG A 13 -2.26 -8.01 6.26
CA ARG A 13 -2.97 -7.42 5.12
C ARG A 13 -2.20 -7.78 3.85
N ASN A 14 -2.80 -8.52 2.94
CA ASN A 14 -2.18 -8.94 1.68
C ASN A 14 -3.21 -8.92 0.53
N PHE A 15 -2.78 -8.44 -0.64
CA PHE A 15 -3.54 -8.40 -1.87
C PHE A 15 -2.64 -8.71 -3.07
N SER A 16 -3.15 -9.45 -4.05
CA SER A 16 -2.42 -9.72 -5.29
C SER A 16 -3.36 -9.78 -6.49
N ALA A 17 -2.93 -9.19 -7.61
CA ALA A 17 -3.66 -9.20 -8.88
C ALA A 17 -2.72 -9.45 -10.07
N GLN A 18 -3.19 -10.26 -11.03
CA GLN A 18 -2.54 -10.45 -12.33
C GLN A 18 -3.20 -9.52 -13.35
N LEU A 19 -2.39 -8.79 -14.10
CA LEU A 19 -2.82 -7.69 -14.94
C LEU A 19 -2.09 -7.74 -16.28
N SER A 20 -2.81 -7.50 -17.37
CA SER A 20 -2.21 -7.49 -18.70
C SER A 20 -1.18 -6.38 -18.83
N SER A 21 -0.03 -6.68 -19.44
CA SER A 21 1.07 -5.74 -19.70
C SER A 21 0.71 -4.72 -20.80
N THR A 22 -0.25 -3.86 -20.48
CA THR A 22 -0.84 -2.83 -21.35
C THR A 22 -1.13 -1.57 -20.54
N PRO A 23 -1.27 -0.39 -21.19
CA PRO A 23 -1.65 0.84 -20.49
C PRO A 23 -2.97 0.71 -19.70
N ARG A 24 -3.94 -0.07 -20.22
CA ARG A 24 -5.20 -0.35 -19.51
C ARG A 24 -4.97 -1.19 -18.26
N GLY A 25 -4.10 -2.19 -18.32
CA GLY A 25 -3.72 -3.00 -17.16
C GLY A 25 -2.98 -2.18 -16.09
N ALA A 26 -2.09 -1.26 -16.49
CA ALA A 26 -1.44 -0.34 -15.55
C ALA A 26 -2.44 0.59 -14.86
N ARG A 27 -3.41 1.14 -15.61
CA ARG A 27 -4.51 1.92 -15.04
C ARG A 27 -5.34 1.10 -14.05
N LEU A 28 -5.67 -0.14 -14.39
CA LEU A 28 -6.40 -1.04 -13.51
C LEU A 28 -5.60 -1.37 -12.23
N ALA A 29 -4.28 -1.55 -12.33
CA ALA A 29 -3.40 -1.76 -11.19
C ALA A 29 -3.56 -0.65 -10.14
N ARG A 30 -3.49 0.61 -10.58
CA ARG A 30 -3.64 1.78 -9.71
C ARG A 30 -5.03 1.83 -9.07
N LEU A 31 -6.09 1.53 -9.83
CA LEU A 31 -7.46 1.52 -9.32
C LEU A 31 -7.63 0.46 -8.23
N LEU A 32 -7.20 -0.78 -8.49
CA LEU A 32 -7.28 -1.87 -7.52
C LEU A 32 -6.45 -1.59 -6.27
N ALA A 33 -5.24 -1.04 -6.42
CA ALA A 33 -4.43 -0.65 -5.28
C ALA A 33 -5.09 0.46 -4.45
N THR A 34 -5.66 1.47 -5.10
CA THR A 34 -6.35 2.56 -4.41
C THR A 34 -7.53 2.03 -3.60
N GLU A 35 -8.33 1.14 -4.17
CA GLU A 35 -9.44 0.51 -3.47
C GLU A 35 -8.95 -0.34 -2.30
N GLN A 36 -7.89 -1.12 -2.51
CA GLN A 36 -7.32 -1.96 -1.47
C GLN A 36 -6.78 -1.13 -0.30
N LEU A 37 -6.04 -0.05 -0.58
CA LEU A 37 -5.53 0.87 0.45
C LEU A 37 -6.67 1.51 1.25
N ARG A 38 -7.78 1.90 0.60
CA ARG A 38 -8.98 2.40 1.28
C ARG A 38 -9.58 1.36 2.21
N SER A 39 -9.77 0.13 1.73
CA SER A 39 -10.32 -0.96 2.55
C SER A 39 -9.43 -1.32 3.73
N TRP A 40 -8.12 -1.08 3.63
CA TRP A 40 -7.16 -1.26 4.72
C TRP A 40 -7.03 -0.04 5.63
N GLY A 41 -7.71 1.07 5.33
CA GLY A 41 -7.63 2.32 6.07
C GLY A 41 -6.24 2.96 6.04
N LEU A 42 -5.51 2.80 4.93
CA LEU A 42 -4.16 3.34 4.73
C LEU A 42 -4.20 4.63 3.89
N PRO A 43 -3.23 5.54 4.07
CA PRO A 43 -3.11 6.71 3.21
C PRO A 43 -2.85 6.30 1.76
N LEU A 44 -3.47 7.02 0.83
CA LEU A 44 -3.28 6.78 -0.60
C LEU A 44 -1.94 7.28 -1.10
N ASP A 45 -1.49 8.43 -0.59
CA ASP A 45 -0.20 9.01 -0.96
C ASP A 45 0.84 8.70 0.13
N PRO A 46 2.06 8.31 -0.26
CA PRO A 46 2.58 8.22 -1.63
C PRO A 46 2.29 6.90 -2.39
N ALA A 47 1.67 5.91 -1.73
CA ALA A 47 1.57 4.53 -2.24
C ALA A 47 0.92 4.38 -3.63
N ALA A 48 -0.18 5.10 -3.90
CA ALA A 48 -0.91 5.04 -5.16
C ALA A 48 -0.09 5.61 -6.34
N HIS A 49 0.78 6.59 -6.09
CA HIS A 49 1.71 7.13 -7.07
C HIS A 49 2.80 6.11 -7.40
N ILE A 50 3.39 5.50 -6.37
CA ILE A 50 4.39 4.43 -6.55
C ILE A 50 3.81 3.27 -7.36
N VAL A 51 2.60 2.79 -7.05
CA VAL A 51 1.92 1.74 -7.83
C VAL A 51 1.76 2.15 -9.29
N ALA A 52 1.36 3.40 -9.55
CA ALA A 52 1.15 3.89 -10.91
C ALA A 52 2.44 3.84 -11.73
N GLU A 53 3.55 4.31 -11.17
CA GLU A 53 4.85 4.31 -11.85
C GLU A 53 5.41 2.90 -12.06
N LEU A 54 5.32 2.03 -11.04
CA LEU A 54 5.79 0.65 -11.15
C LEU A 54 4.97 -0.14 -12.18
N ALA A 55 3.65 0.03 -12.20
CA ALA A 55 2.77 -0.63 -13.17
C ALA A 55 2.97 -0.09 -14.59
N ALA A 56 3.18 1.23 -14.75
CA ALA A 56 3.51 1.83 -16.04
C ALA A 56 4.85 1.30 -16.58
N ASN A 57 5.86 1.19 -15.72
CA ASN A 57 7.14 0.58 -16.05
C ASN A 57 6.97 -0.88 -16.50
N ALA A 58 6.18 -1.69 -15.78
CA ALA A 58 5.90 -3.06 -16.18
C ALA A 58 5.17 -3.15 -17.53
N ALA A 59 4.16 -2.30 -17.75
CA ALA A 59 3.38 -2.28 -18.99
C ALA A 59 4.16 -1.78 -20.21
N THR A 60 5.16 -0.92 -20.03
CA THR A 60 5.94 -0.33 -21.12
C THR A 60 7.26 -1.09 -21.34
N HIS A 61 8.01 -1.39 -20.28
CA HIS A 61 9.35 -1.97 -20.36
C HIS A 61 9.35 -3.49 -20.13
N GLY A 62 8.44 -3.98 -19.29
CA GLY A 62 8.25 -5.41 -19.00
C GLY A 62 7.37 -6.16 -20.01
N ARG A 63 6.85 -5.45 -21.03
CA ARG A 63 5.91 -6.01 -22.02
C ARG A 63 6.54 -7.12 -22.84
N VAL A 64 6.00 -8.32 -22.68
CA VAL A 64 6.12 -9.44 -23.60
C VAL A 64 4.71 -9.74 -24.10
N PRO A 65 4.46 -9.82 -25.43
CA PRO A 65 3.13 -10.13 -25.95
C PRO A 65 2.53 -11.39 -25.31
N GLY A 66 1.28 -11.30 -24.84
CA GLY A 66 0.58 -12.40 -24.18
C GLY A 66 1.02 -12.70 -22.74
N ARG A 67 1.78 -11.80 -22.08
CA ARG A 67 2.20 -11.98 -20.68
C ARG A 67 1.65 -10.88 -19.77
N ASP A 68 1.25 -11.31 -18.58
CA ASP A 68 0.78 -10.45 -17.50
C ASP A 68 1.92 -10.06 -16.55
N PHE A 69 1.74 -8.94 -15.85
CA PHE A 69 2.50 -8.60 -14.66
C PHE A 69 1.62 -8.81 -13.42
N ARG A 70 2.27 -9.09 -12.29
CA ARG A 70 1.59 -9.25 -11.00
C ARG A 70 1.84 -8.03 -10.13
N LEU A 71 0.78 -7.44 -9.60
CA LEU A 71 0.84 -6.49 -8.49
C LEU A 71 0.61 -7.26 -7.18
N THR A 72 1.44 -7.04 -6.18
CA THR A 72 1.27 -7.56 -4.83
C THR A 72 1.45 -6.42 -3.82
N LEU A 73 0.54 -6.32 -2.86
CA LEU A 73 0.56 -5.34 -1.78
C LEU A 73 0.47 -6.08 -0.46
N TYR A 74 1.29 -5.75 0.52
CA TYR A 74 1.13 -6.31 1.86
C TYR A 74 1.70 -5.40 2.94
N VAL A 75 1.20 -5.53 4.17
CA VAL A 75 1.68 -4.75 5.31
C VAL A 75 2.35 -5.66 6.33
N VAL A 76 3.60 -5.34 6.70
CA VAL A 76 4.36 -6.02 7.76
C VAL A 76 4.90 -4.96 8.71
N GLY A 77 4.59 -5.07 10.00
CA GLY A 77 5.20 -4.22 11.03
C GLY A 77 5.09 -2.72 10.79
N GLY A 78 3.96 -2.23 10.23
CA GLY A 78 3.79 -0.81 9.91
C GLY A 78 4.44 -0.36 8.59
N THR A 79 4.95 -1.28 7.78
CA THR A 79 5.47 -0.99 6.44
C THR A 79 4.56 -1.60 5.38
N LEU A 80 4.05 -0.75 4.48
CA LEU A 80 3.42 -1.20 3.25
C LEU A 80 4.50 -1.54 2.22
N ARG A 81 4.47 -2.77 1.74
CA ARG A 81 5.29 -3.24 0.64
C ARG A 81 4.47 -3.34 -0.63
N ILE A 82 5.01 -2.76 -1.71
CA ILE A 82 4.44 -2.74 -3.05
C ILE A 82 5.38 -3.51 -3.96
N GLU A 83 4.90 -4.54 -4.63
CA GLU A 83 5.69 -5.36 -5.54
C GLU A 83 5.02 -5.47 -6.90
N VAL A 84 5.80 -5.27 -7.95
CA VAL A 84 5.39 -5.49 -9.33
C VAL A 84 6.33 -6.50 -9.97
N THR A 85 5.80 -7.68 -10.28
CA THR A 85 6.56 -8.75 -10.92
C THR A 85 6.20 -8.85 -12.40
N ASP A 86 7.16 -8.61 -13.29
CA ASP A 86 7.01 -8.82 -14.74
C ASP A 86 7.84 -10.00 -15.24
N THR A 87 7.59 -10.40 -16.48
CA THR A 87 8.21 -11.59 -17.12
C THR A 87 9.44 -11.25 -17.97
N ARG A 88 10.10 -10.12 -17.68
CA ARG A 88 11.24 -9.64 -18.43
C ARG A 88 12.45 -9.33 -17.53
N GLY A 89 13.13 -10.39 -17.10
CA GLY A 89 14.30 -10.35 -16.21
C GLY A 89 15.59 -9.84 -16.84
N ASP A 90 15.67 -9.72 -18.17
CA ASP A 90 16.85 -9.20 -18.89
C ASP A 90 16.97 -7.67 -18.84
N ARG A 91 15.93 -6.96 -18.40
CA ARG A 91 15.91 -5.48 -18.30
C ARG A 91 15.75 -5.03 -16.86
N THR A 92 16.86 -4.62 -16.24
CA THR A 92 16.84 -3.95 -14.94
C THR A 92 16.39 -2.50 -15.12
N PRO A 93 15.37 -2.03 -14.37
CA PRO A 93 15.03 -0.61 -14.31
C PRO A 93 16.26 0.18 -13.86
N ARG A 94 16.71 1.17 -14.65
CA ARG A 94 17.81 2.06 -14.27
C ARG A 94 17.22 3.41 -13.90
N THR A 95 17.56 3.91 -12.72
CA THR A 95 17.33 5.31 -12.33
C THR A 95 18.25 6.17 -13.19
N GLN A 96 17.74 6.66 -14.31
CA GLN A 96 18.50 7.55 -15.19
C GLN A 96 17.92 8.94 -15.04
N LEU A 97 18.79 9.94 -14.85
CA LEU A 97 18.39 11.34 -14.97
C LEU A 97 17.95 11.54 -16.43
N PRO A 98 16.65 11.75 -16.70
CA PRO A 98 16.19 11.89 -18.07
C PRO A 98 16.77 13.18 -18.65
N ALA A 99 17.08 13.18 -19.95
CA ALA A 99 17.26 14.42 -20.68
C ALA A 99 15.99 15.29 -20.52
N PRO A 100 16.07 16.63 -20.60
CA PRO A 100 14.94 17.53 -20.34
C PRO A 100 13.65 17.14 -21.09
N ASP A 101 13.80 16.59 -22.29
CA ASP A 101 12.72 16.21 -23.20
C ASP A 101 12.40 14.70 -23.21
N ALA A 102 13.07 13.90 -22.39
CA ALA A 102 12.83 12.46 -22.31
C ALA A 102 11.66 12.15 -21.34
N GLU A 103 10.57 11.60 -21.87
CA GLU A 103 9.45 11.09 -21.07
C GLU A 103 9.79 9.76 -20.37
N SER A 104 10.71 8.97 -20.94
CA SER A 104 11.15 7.70 -20.38
C SER A 104 12.25 7.93 -19.34
N GLY A 105 12.03 7.45 -18.09
CA GLY A 105 13.02 7.53 -17.00
C GLY A 105 12.57 8.35 -15.78
N ARG A 106 11.50 9.14 -15.87
CA ARG A 106 10.96 9.90 -14.72
C ARG A 106 10.29 9.02 -13.66
N GLY A 107 9.68 7.90 -14.06
CA GLY A 107 8.87 7.10 -13.14
C GLY A 107 9.66 6.50 -11.96
N LEU A 108 10.90 6.06 -12.19
CA LEU A 108 11.75 5.58 -11.09
C LEU A 108 12.30 6.71 -10.23
N LEU A 109 12.51 7.91 -10.78
CA LEU A 109 12.86 9.07 -9.96
C LEU A 109 11.73 9.45 -9.00
N LEU A 110 10.48 9.30 -9.44
CA LEU A 110 9.33 9.52 -8.58
C LEU A 110 9.21 8.44 -7.50
N VAL A 111 9.49 7.17 -7.83
CA VAL A 111 9.56 6.10 -6.83
C VAL A 111 10.70 6.35 -5.83
N ASP A 112 11.87 6.77 -6.31
CA ASP A 112 13.05 7.08 -5.48
C ASP A 112 12.79 8.25 -4.51
N ALA A 113 12.03 9.26 -4.96
CA ALA A 113 11.67 10.40 -4.13
C ALA A 113 10.55 10.11 -3.11
N LEU A 114 9.70 9.10 -3.37
CA LEU A 114 8.49 8.84 -2.59
C LEU A 114 8.57 7.61 -1.67
N ALA A 115 9.41 6.64 -2.00
CA ALA A 115 9.56 5.42 -1.22
C ALA A 115 10.64 5.58 -0.15
N ASP A 116 10.45 4.95 1.01
CA ASP A 116 11.49 4.87 2.03
C ASP A 116 12.66 3.99 1.55
N LYS A 117 12.31 2.90 0.86
CA LYS A 117 13.25 1.99 0.21
C LYS A 117 12.61 1.45 -1.05
N TRP A 118 13.42 1.18 -2.07
CA TRP A 118 12.97 0.46 -3.25
C TRP A 118 14.13 -0.33 -3.84
N GLY A 119 13.80 -1.28 -4.71
CA GLY A 119 14.82 -2.08 -5.36
C GLY A 119 14.25 -3.07 -6.36
N VAL A 120 15.13 -3.95 -6.83
CA VAL A 120 14.81 -4.97 -7.83
C VAL A 120 15.32 -6.31 -7.31
N ALA A 121 14.42 -7.27 -7.16
CA ALA A 121 14.75 -8.64 -6.81
C ALA A 121 14.64 -9.53 -8.06
N PRO A 122 15.66 -10.34 -8.39
CA PRO A 122 15.54 -11.34 -9.45
C PRO A 122 14.54 -12.42 -9.02
N GLY A 123 13.64 -12.80 -9.93
CA GLY A 123 12.76 -13.96 -9.76
C GLY A 123 13.27 -15.15 -10.58
N PRO A 124 12.58 -16.32 -10.53
CA PRO A 124 12.86 -17.41 -11.44
C PRO A 124 12.79 -16.90 -12.89
N PRO A 125 13.85 -17.08 -13.71
CA PRO A 125 13.87 -16.58 -15.07
C PRO A 125 12.62 -16.99 -15.86
N PRO A 126 12.01 -16.09 -16.66
CA PRO A 126 12.47 -14.74 -16.98
C PRO A 126 11.86 -13.65 -16.07
N ARG A 127 11.60 -13.89 -14.78
CA ARG A 127 10.90 -12.92 -13.92
C ARG A 127 11.84 -11.95 -13.20
N LYS A 128 11.37 -10.73 -13.00
CA LYS A 128 11.93 -9.78 -12.03
C LYS A 128 10.82 -9.15 -11.22
N THR A 129 11.13 -8.74 -10.00
CA THR A 129 10.23 -8.02 -9.11
C THR A 129 10.83 -6.67 -8.77
N VAL A 130 10.16 -5.60 -9.19
CA VAL A 130 10.47 -4.25 -8.72
C VAL A 130 9.61 -3.98 -7.51
N TRP A 131 10.20 -3.47 -6.44
CA TRP A 131 9.53 -3.32 -5.17
C TRP A 131 9.81 -1.96 -4.54
N ALA A 132 8.88 -1.50 -3.71
CA ALA A 132 9.00 -0.28 -2.92
C ALA A 132 8.36 -0.49 -1.54
N GLU A 133 8.88 0.20 -0.54
CA GLU A 133 8.43 0.21 0.85
C GLU A 133 8.05 1.63 1.25
N VAL A 134 6.93 1.74 1.95
CA VAL A 134 6.43 2.99 2.53
C VAL A 134 5.96 2.72 3.95
N THR A 135 6.43 3.52 4.89
CA THR A 135 5.98 3.51 6.28
C THR A 135 4.53 3.99 6.34
N VAL A 136 3.66 3.19 6.93
CA VAL A 136 2.27 3.55 7.15
C VAL A 136 2.05 3.93 8.60
N PRO A 137 1.27 4.99 8.89
CA PRO A 137 0.92 5.32 10.26
C PRO A 137 0.19 4.15 10.88
N GLU A 138 0.60 3.79 12.10
CA GLU A 138 -0.11 2.79 12.90
C GLU A 138 -1.55 3.29 13.11
N GLN A 139 -2.53 2.43 12.84
CA GLN A 139 -3.92 2.79 13.07
C GLN A 139 -4.09 3.05 14.57
N ALA A 140 -4.32 4.31 14.92
CA ALA A 140 -4.75 4.64 16.27
C ALA A 140 -6.00 3.79 16.57
N PRO A 141 -6.06 3.08 17.71
CA PRO A 141 -7.25 2.33 18.07
C PRO A 141 -8.45 3.26 17.99
N ALA A 142 -9.54 2.79 17.37
CA ALA A 142 -10.75 3.57 17.21
C ALA A 142 -11.14 4.20 18.56
N PRO A 143 -11.57 5.48 18.60
CA PRO A 143 -12.03 6.07 19.84
C PRO A 143 -13.14 5.18 20.40
N GLU A 144 -12.93 4.61 21.58
CA GLU A 144 -13.93 3.75 22.21
C GLU A 144 -15.27 4.51 22.22
N PRO A 145 -16.39 3.89 21.81
CA PRO A 145 -17.69 4.53 21.86
C PRO A 145 -17.91 4.98 23.30
N GLY A 146 -17.96 6.30 23.48
CA GLY A 146 -17.96 6.93 24.79
C GLY A 146 -18.96 6.25 25.71
N ARG A 147 -18.46 5.75 26.84
CA ARG A 147 -19.30 5.31 27.95
C ARG A 147 -20.39 6.37 28.15
N PRO A 148 -21.68 6.00 28.13
CA PRO A 148 -22.71 6.90 28.61
C PRO A 148 -22.30 7.33 30.02
N CYS A 149 -22.15 8.63 30.23
CA CYS A 149 -21.93 9.19 31.56
C CYS A 149 -23.07 8.67 32.44
N CYS A 150 -22.77 7.69 33.28
CA CYS A 150 -23.69 7.15 34.25
C CYS A 150 -23.82 8.21 35.35
N GLY A 151 -24.68 9.20 35.11
CA GLY A 151 -25.12 10.16 36.11
C GLY A 151 -26.02 9.44 37.10
N ALA A 152 -25.41 8.91 38.16
CA ALA A 152 -26.10 8.38 39.31
C ALA A 152 -26.81 9.52 40.07
N THR A 153 -28.12 9.36 40.20
CA THR A 153 -28.98 9.58 41.37
C THR A 153 -28.48 10.48 42.52
N GLY A 154 -29.24 11.55 42.76
CA GLY A 154 -29.46 12.18 44.06
C GLY A 154 -30.59 13.20 43.88
N GLY A 155 -31.68 13.27 44.62
CA GLY A 155 -32.11 12.70 45.89
C GLY A 155 -33.16 13.69 46.40
N LEU A 156 -34.39 13.24 46.64
CA LEU A 156 -35.47 14.05 47.19
C LEU A 156 -35.13 14.55 48.61
N HIS A 157 -35.22 15.87 48.89
CA HIS A 157 -35.81 16.34 50.16
C HIS A 157 -36.09 17.87 50.24
N GLN A 158 -37.39 18.15 50.39
CA GLN A 158 -38.09 19.13 51.23
C GLN A 158 -37.79 20.64 51.24
N GLY A 159 -38.87 21.44 51.23
CA GLY A 159 -38.89 22.82 51.73
C GLY A 159 -40.21 23.53 51.49
N THR A 160 -41.06 23.60 52.53
CA THR A 160 -42.33 24.35 52.60
C THR A 160 -42.07 25.85 52.91
N GLN A 161 -43.08 26.70 52.69
CA GLN A 161 -43.21 28.16 52.97
C GLN A 161 -42.85 29.08 51.78
N ARG A 162 -43.65 30.09 51.39
CA ARG A 162 -44.56 30.95 52.16
C ARG A 162 -45.69 31.51 51.27
#